data_AF-R7MC92-F1
#
_entry.id   AF-R7MC92-F1
#
_cell.length_a   1.000
_cell.length_b   1.000
_cell.length_c   1.000
_cell.angle_alpha   90.00
_cell.angle_beta   90.00
_cell.angle_gamma   90.00
#
_symmetry.space_group_name_H-M   'P 1'
#
loop_
_entity.id
_entity.type
_entity.pdbx_description
1 polymer ?
#
loop_
_entity_poly.entity_id
_entity_poly.type
_entity_poly.pdbx_seq_one_letter_code
_entity_poly.pdbx_strand_id
1 'polypeptide(L)'
;MLDKQYNDGGFSGGTMERPAFKELLKDIENDKIDIVVVYKVDRLTRSLMDFSKIIDVFDRHETSFVSITQQFNTTTSMGRLTLNILLSFAQFEREVTGERIRDKIAASKKKGMWMGGKVPLGYLKEDKKLVVHNEDAQKVQMLFDKYLELKSVPKLIQYLKENEIKTKTDKYFSKGQLYHLLANKIYIGKITHKDKIYDGEHEAIICDEIFEKVQMLLYENKIDKTCGVKCSSNSLLVVLIYDDLGKKMTPSHSK
;
A
#
# COMPACT_ATOMS: atom_id res chain seq x y z
N MET A 1 -9.15 18.59 -45.20
CA MET A 1 -9.85 17.29 -45.21
C MET A 1 -9.56 16.66 -43.86
N LEU A 2 -10.51 16.02 -43.17
CA LEU A 2 -10.20 15.27 -41.95
C LEU A 2 -9.69 13.90 -42.39
N ASP A 3 -8.39 13.64 -42.24
CA ASP A 3 -7.73 12.48 -42.87
C ASP A 3 -8.16 11.12 -42.29
N LYS A 4 -8.66 11.07 -41.04
CA LYS A 4 -9.17 9.84 -40.42
C LYS A 4 -10.24 10.14 -39.36
N GLN A 5 -11.33 9.37 -39.39
CA GLN A 5 -12.44 9.49 -38.43
C GLN A 5 -12.48 8.27 -37.51
N TYR A 6 -12.44 8.50 -36.19
CA TYR A 6 -12.58 7.47 -35.16
C TYR A 6 -14.01 7.50 -34.62
N ASN A 7 -14.76 6.41 -34.81
CA ASN A 7 -16.17 6.34 -34.42
C ASN A 7 -16.46 5.10 -33.57
N ASP A 8 -16.81 5.31 -32.30
CA ASP A 8 -17.27 4.25 -31.40
C ASP A 8 -18.80 4.24 -31.27
N GLY A 9 -19.50 3.92 -32.37
CA GLY A 9 -20.95 3.76 -32.35
C GLY A 9 -21.39 2.74 -31.28
N GLY A 10 -22.25 3.16 -30.34
CA GLY A 10 -22.80 2.29 -29.30
C GLY A 10 -22.01 2.24 -27.98
N PHE A 11 -20.85 2.91 -27.87
CA PHE A 11 -20.09 2.97 -26.61
C PHE A 11 -20.32 4.29 -25.86
N SER A 12 -20.46 4.21 -24.54
CA SER A 12 -20.61 5.37 -23.67
C SER A 12 -19.26 6.05 -23.42
N GLY A 13 -19.24 7.39 -23.39
CA GLY A 13 -18.07 8.18 -22.96
C GLY A 13 -17.69 8.01 -21.48
N GLY A 14 -18.31 7.09 -20.74
CA GLY A 14 -17.96 6.76 -19.36
C GLY A 14 -16.86 5.71 -19.20
N THR A 15 -16.33 5.15 -20.29
CA THR A 15 -15.31 4.08 -20.23
C THR A 15 -14.24 4.28 -21.30
N MET A 16 -12.98 4.05 -20.93
CA MET A 16 -11.82 4.12 -21.84
C MET A 16 -11.63 2.86 -22.71
N GLU A 17 -12.41 1.81 -22.43
CA GLU A 17 -12.44 0.54 -23.17
C GLU A 17 -13.24 0.70 -24.47
N ARG A 18 -12.71 1.51 -25.38
CA ARG A 18 -13.35 1.88 -26.64
C ARG A 18 -12.39 1.57 -27.79
N PRO A 19 -12.75 0.70 -28.75
CA PRO A 19 -11.85 0.26 -29.80
C PRO A 19 -11.27 1.39 -30.65
N ALA A 20 -12.11 2.32 -31.13
CA ALA A 20 -11.65 3.42 -31.97
C ALA A 20 -10.91 4.49 -31.16
N PHE A 21 -11.25 4.66 -29.88
CA PHE A 21 -10.51 5.53 -28.97
C PHE A 21 -9.10 4.99 -28.63
N LYS A 22 -8.97 3.68 -28.43
CA LYS A 22 -7.65 3.04 -28.24
C LYS A 22 -6.79 3.15 -29.50
N GLU A 23 -7.41 3.02 -30.67
CA GLU A 23 -6.73 3.23 -31.95
C GLU A 23 -6.26 4.69 -32.10
N LEU A 24 -7.11 5.67 -31.74
CA LEU A 24 -6.73 7.08 -31.70
C LEU A 24 -5.52 7.32 -30.80
N LEU A 25 -5.55 6.83 -29.56
CA LEU A 25 -4.42 6.98 -28.64
C LEU A 25 -3.14 6.35 -29.19
N LYS A 26 -3.24 5.17 -29.80
CA LYS A 26 -2.09 4.50 -30.41
C LYS A 26 -1.54 5.30 -31.60
N ASP A 27 -2.39 5.88 -32.43
CA ASP A 27 -1.93 6.69 -33.56
C ASP A 27 -1.30 8.02 -33.10
N ILE A 28 -1.75 8.58 -31.97
CA ILE A 28 -1.10 9.72 -31.30
C ILE A 28 0.25 9.32 -30.72
N GLU A 29 0.35 8.18 -30.03
CA GLU A 29 1.62 7.67 -29.49
C GLU A 29 2.67 7.36 -30.57
N ASN A 30 2.24 7.16 -31.81
CA ASN A 30 3.11 6.99 -32.98
C ASN A 30 3.35 8.30 -33.75
N ASP A 31 3.00 9.45 -33.16
CA ASP A 31 3.16 10.80 -33.73
C ASP A 31 2.53 10.96 -35.13
N LYS A 32 1.42 10.26 -35.40
CA LYS A 32 0.72 10.33 -36.70
C LYS A 32 -0.39 11.39 -36.75
N ILE A 33 -0.66 12.05 -35.62
CA ILE A 33 -1.82 12.93 -35.44
C ILE A 33 -1.36 14.22 -34.78
N ASP A 34 -1.50 15.32 -35.51
CA ASP A 34 -1.16 16.66 -35.00
C ASP A 34 -2.33 17.33 -34.27
N ILE A 35 -3.58 17.03 -34.68
CA ILE A 35 -4.78 17.70 -34.16
C ILE A 35 -5.94 16.71 -33.99
N VAL A 36 -6.52 16.70 -32.78
CA VAL A 36 -7.74 15.97 -32.44
C VAL A 36 -8.91 16.94 -32.33
N VAL A 37 -9.94 16.72 -33.16
CA VAL A 37 -11.17 17.54 -33.17
C VAL A 37 -12.34 16.71 -32.64
N VAL A 38 -13.05 17.25 -31.63
CA VAL A 38 -14.24 16.60 -31.06
C VAL A 38 -15.45 17.53 -31.06
N TYR A 39 -16.64 16.99 -31.31
CA TYR A 39 -17.87 17.78 -31.31
C TYR A 39 -18.17 18.40 -29.93
N LYS A 40 -18.09 17.59 -28.87
CA LYS A 40 -18.29 17.95 -27.45
C LYS A 40 -17.31 17.16 -26.60
N VAL A 41 -16.82 17.73 -25.48
CA VAL A 41 -15.87 17.03 -24.58
C VAL A 41 -16.48 15.75 -23.99
N ASP A 42 -17.79 15.71 -23.76
CA ASP A 42 -18.52 14.52 -23.28
C ASP A 42 -18.47 13.30 -24.23
N ARG A 43 -18.10 13.50 -25.49
CA ARG A 43 -17.87 12.44 -26.50
C ARG A 43 -16.50 11.81 -26.38
N LEU A 44 -15.56 12.51 -25.79
CA LEU A 44 -14.24 12.00 -25.46
C LEU A 44 -14.30 11.26 -24.13
N THR A 45 -14.80 11.92 -23.09
CA THR A 45 -14.97 11.32 -21.77
C THR A 45 -15.95 12.10 -20.89
N ARG A 46 -16.66 11.38 -20.02
CA ARG A 46 -17.53 11.94 -18.97
C ARG A 46 -16.81 12.11 -17.63
N SER A 47 -15.60 11.58 -17.51
CA SER A 47 -14.77 11.62 -16.31
C SER A 47 -13.69 12.70 -16.50
N LEU A 48 -13.75 13.75 -15.68
CA LEU A 48 -12.76 14.82 -15.71
C LEU A 48 -11.33 14.29 -15.45
N MET A 49 -11.24 13.25 -14.62
CA MET A 49 -10.00 12.54 -14.32
C MET A 49 -9.41 11.83 -15.54
N ASP A 50 -10.28 11.23 -16.35
CA ASP A 50 -9.90 10.57 -17.58
C ASP A 50 -9.57 11.60 -18.66
N PHE A 51 -10.27 12.74 -18.68
CA PHE A 51 -9.96 13.85 -19.57
C PHE A 51 -8.56 14.39 -19.33
N SER A 52 -8.21 14.59 -18.06
CA SER A 52 -6.86 14.96 -17.61
C SER A 52 -5.77 14.05 -18.19
N LYS A 53 -5.94 12.73 -18.08
CA LYS A 53 -4.96 11.75 -18.60
C LYS A 53 -4.84 11.81 -20.13
N ILE A 54 -5.95 12.02 -20.82
CA ILE A 54 -5.96 12.10 -22.29
C ILE A 54 -5.23 13.36 -22.76
N ILE A 55 -5.52 14.51 -22.14
CA ILE A 55 -4.86 15.77 -22.49
C ILE A 55 -3.36 15.71 -22.17
N ASP A 56 -2.95 15.04 -21.08
CA ASP A 56 -1.53 14.81 -20.77
C ASP A 56 -0.82 13.97 -21.85
N VAL A 57 -1.47 12.93 -22.38
CA VAL A 57 -0.94 12.17 -23.51
C VAL A 57 -0.83 13.06 -24.76
N PHE A 58 -1.84 13.87 -25.04
CA PHE A 58 -1.84 14.74 -26.22
C PHE A 58 -0.71 15.78 -26.13
N ASP A 59 -0.53 16.43 -24.97
CA ASP A 59 0.51 17.44 -24.77
C ASP A 59 1.93 16.83 -24.83
N ARG A 60 2.13 15.60 -24.33
CA ARG A 60 3.39 14.86 -24.44
C ARG A 60 3.80 14.54 -25.88
N HIS A 61 2.83 14.38 -26.77
CA HIS A 61 3.02 14.11 -28.20
C HIS A 61 2.77 15.36 -29.07
N GLU A 62 2.76 16.55 -28.45
CA GLU A 62 2.53 17.84 -29.12
C GLU A 62 1.22 17.92 -29.93
N THR A 63 0.29 17.02 -29.67
CA THR A 63 -1.01 16.94 -30.34
C THR A 63 -1.96 18.01 -29.80
N SER A 64 -2.50 18.84 -30.69
CA SER A 64 -3.48 19.86 -30.33
C SER A 64 -4.89 19.28 -30.18
N PHE A 65 -5.69 19.85 -29.28
CA PHE A 65 -7.05 19.43 -29.01
C PHE A 65 -8.03 20.58 -29.20
N VAL A 66 -9.08 20.32 -29.97
CA VAL A 66 -10.12 21.31 -30.30
C VAL A 66 -11.50 20.72 -30.06
N SER A 67 -12.32 21.42 -29.27
CA SER A 67 -13.75 21.14 -29.17
C SER A 67 -14.57 22.10 -30.04
N ILE A 68 -15.55 21.58 -30.78
CA ILE A 68 -16.38 22.37 -31.71
C ILE A 68 -17.43 23.21 -30.96
N THR A 69 -18.06 22.64 -29.93
CA THR A 69 -19.21 23.27 -29.24
C THR A 69 -18.83 24.00 -27.95
N GLN A 70 -17.62 23.79 -27.45
CA GLN A 70 -17.09 24.43 -26.26
C GLN A 70 -15.79 25.15 -26.65
N GLN A 71 -15.56 26.37 -26.19
CA GLN A 71 -14.33 27.15 -26.49
C GLN A 71 -13.09 26.57 -25.76
N PHE A 72 -12.86 25.26 -25.87
CA PHE A 72 -11.63 24.62 -25.43
C PHE A 72 -10.73 24.43 -26.63
N ASN A 73 -9.71 25.29 -26.71
CA ASN A 73 -8.69 25.22 -27.73
C ASN A 73 -7.30 25.30 -27.09
N THR A 74 -6.57 24.17 -27.09
CA THR A 74 -5.19 24.12 -26.55
C THR A 74 -4.19 24.94 -27.37
N THR A 75 -4.56 25.42 -28.57
CA THR A 75 -3.68 26.29 -29.37
C THR A 75 -3.63 27.74 -28.87
N THR A 76 -4.55 28.12 -27.96
CA THR A 76 -4.60 29.48 -27.40
C THR A 76 -4.15 29.51 -25.94
N SER A 77 -3.46 30.58 -25.51
CA SER A 77 -2.99 30.73 -24.12
C SER A 77 -4.13 30.69 -23.10
N MET A 78 -5.29 31.28 -23.43
CA MET A 78 -6.49 31.26 -22.58
C MET A 78 -7.10 29.85 -22.49
N GLY A 79 -7.12 29.10 -23.60
CA GLY A 79 -7.59 27.72 -23.61
C GLY A 79 -6.69 26.77 -22.83
N ARG A 80 -5.35 26.93 -22.93
CA ARG A 80 -4.38 26.19 -22.09
C ARG A 80 -4.57 26.51 -20.60
N LEU A 81 -4.75 27.78 -20.24
CA LEU A 81 -5.00 28.17 -18.84
C LEU A 81 -6.28 27.52 -18.29
N THR A 82 -7.38 27.57 -19.04
CA THR A 82 -8.67 27.01 -18.61
C THR A 82 -8.58 25.48 -18.45
N LEU A 83 -7.84 24.80 -19.33
CA LEU A 83 -7.59 23.36 -19.22
C LEU A 83 -6.74 23.01 -17.99
N ASN A 84 -5.68 23.78 -17.71
CA ASN A 84 -4.86 23.58 -16.51
C ASN A 84 -5.65 23.78 -15.21
N ILE A 85 -6.59 24.74 -15.19
CA ILE A 85 -7.49 24.94 -14.06
C ILE A 85 -8.41 23.72 -13.87
N LEU A 86 -9.06 23.24 -14.95
CA LEU A 86 -9.91 22.05 -14.91
C LEU A 86 -9.14 20.80 -14.47
N LEU A 87 -7.91 20.65 -14.96
CA LEU A 87 -6.99 19.59 -14.56
C LEU A 87 -6.66 19.65 -13.06
N SER A 88 -6.37 20.86 -12.55
CA SER A 88 -6.09 21.09 -11.13
C SER A 88 -7.29 20.72 -10.25
N PHE A 89 -8.52 21.05 -10.68
CA PHE A 89 -9.73 20.62 -9.98
C PHE A 89 -9.92 19.10 -10.00
N ALA A 90 -9.62 18.44 -11.12
CA ALA A 90 -9.69 16.98 -11.21
C ALA A 90 -8.72 16.30 -10.23
N GLN A 91 -7.51 16.85 -10.11
CA GLN A 91 -6.52 16.39 -9.15
C GLN A 91 -6.97 16.64 -7.72
N PHE A 92 -7.44 17.85 -7.42
CA PHE A 92 -7.97 18.21 -6.11
C PHE A 92 -9.09 17.27 -5.65
N GLU A 93 -10.09 17.01 -6.50
CA GLU A 93 -11.19 16.08 -6.18
C GLU A 93 -10.69 14.65 -5.89
N ARG A 94 -9.64 14.19 -6.60
CA ARG A 94 -9.02 12.88 -6.33
C ARG A 94 -8.36 12.86 -4.95
N GLU A 95 -7.64 13.91 -4.60
CA GLU A 95 -6.96 14.03 -3.31
C GLU A 95 -7.99 14.07 -2.15
N VAL A 96 -9.04 14.89 -2.29
CA VAL A 96 -10.16 14.97 -1.33
C VAL A 96 -10.89 13.63 -1.20
N THR A 97 -11.14 12.93 -2.31
CA THR A 97 -11.75 11.59 -2.26
C THR A 97 -10.85 10.60 -1.53
N GLY A 98 -9.55 10.65 -1.80
CA GLY A 98 -8.54 9.84 -1.10
C GLY A 98 -8.52 10.10 0.41
N GLU A 99 -8.60 11.37 0.82
CA GLU A 99 -8.74 11.76 2.23
C GLU A 99 -9.99 11.15 2.87
N ARG A 100 -11.15 11.31 2.24
CA ARG A 100 -12.42 10.75 2.75
C ARG A 100 -12.38 9.24 2.87
N ILE A 101 -11.73 8.52 1.94
CA ILE A 101 -11.57 7.07 2.03
C ILE A 101 -10.69 6.70 3.23
N ARG A 102 -9.58 7.43 3.45
CA ARG A 102 -8.70 7.21 4.61
C ARG A 102 -9.45 7.45 5.92
N ASP A 103 -10.27 8.49 6.00
CA ASP A 103 -11.08 8.79 7.18
C ASP A 103 -12.13 7.71 7.44
N LYS A 104 -12.81 7.21 6.39
CA LYS A 104 -13.72 6.08 6.51
C LYS A 104 -13.02 4.80 6.98
N ILE A 105 -11.81 4.53 6.49
CA ILE A 105 -11.00 3.39 6.95
C ILE A 105 -10.62 3.57 8.42
N ALA A 106 -10.16 4.75 8.82
CA ALA A 106 -9.79 5.04 10.20
C ALA A 106 -11.00 4.90 11.14
N ALA A 107 -12.16 5.44 10.76
CA ALA A 107 -13.41 5.31 11.50
C ALA A 107 -13.88 3.86 11.60
N SER A 108 -13.79 3.08 10.52
CA SER A 108 -14.18 1.66 10.54
C SER A 108 -13.24 0.81 11.38
N LYS A 109 -11.92 1.06 11.33
CA LYS A 109 -10.95 0.42 12.23
C LYS A 109 -11.17 0.79 13.69
N LYS A 110 -11.57 2.04 13.97
CA LYS A 110 -11.97 2.48 15.33
C LYS A 110 -13.22 1.75 15.84
N LYS A 111 -14.10 1.32 14.95
CA LYS A 111 -15.25 0.45 15.27
C LYS A 111 -14.88 -1.03 15.40
N GLY A 112 -13.60 -1.40 15.24
CA GLY A 112 -13.16 -2.79 15.33
C GLY A 112 -13.33 -3.61 14.06
N MET A 113 -13.64 -2.98 12.91
CA MET A 113 -13.80 -3.69 11.64
C MET A 113 -12.47 -3.93 10.93
N TRP A 114 -12.36 -5.07 10.22
CA TRP A 114 -11.21 -5.41 9.39
C TRP A 114 -11.29 -4.77 8.00
N MET A 115 -10.53 -3.69 7.83
CA MET A 115 -10.52 -2.87 6.61
C MET A 115 -9.52 -3.29 5.53
N GLY A 116 -8.99 -4.52 5.59
CA GLY A 116 -8.16 -5.11 4.54
C GLY A 116 -6.68 -5.31 4.91
N GLY A 117 -5.90 -5.74 3.92
CA GLY A 117 -4.54 -6.27 4.09
C GLY A 117 -4.52 -7.79 4.10
N LYS A 118 -3.33 -8.36 4.31
CA LYS A 118 -3.17 -9.81 4.43
C LYS A 118 -3.83 -10.29 5.73
N VAL A 119 -4.73 -11.27 5.62
CA VAL A 119 -5.40 -11.88 6.78
C VAL A 119 -4.36 -12.57 7.67
N PRO A 120 -4.32 -12.29 8.97
CA PRO A 120 -3.40 -12.97 9.89
C PRO A 120 -3.68 -14.48 9.96
N LEU A 121 -2.64 -15.28 10.19
CA LEU A 121 -2.78 -16.72 10.43
C LEU A 121 -3.72 -16.93 11.64
N GLY A 122 -4.62 -17.91 11.60
CA GLY A 122 -5.59 -18.17 12.67
C GLY A 122 -6.99 -17.58 12.40
N TYR A 123 -7.11 -16.67 11.43
CA TYR A 123 -8.39 -16.04 11.09
C TYR A 123 -8.76 -16.26 9.62
N LEU A 124 -10.06 -16.16 9.34
CA LEU A 124 -10.66 -15.99 8.02
C LEU A 124 -11.37 -14.64 7.96
N LYS A 125 -11.55 -14.11 6.74
CA LYS A 125 -12.25 -12.85 6.53
C LYS A 125 -13.66 -13.14 6.04
N GLU A 126 -14.65 -12.73 6.81
CA GLU A 126 -16.07 -12.78 6.44
C GLU A 126 -16.67 -11.40 6.69
N ASP A 127 -17.31 -10.79 5.67
CA ASP A 127 -18.02 -9.51 5.78
C ASP A 127 -17.29 -8.37 6.51
N LYS A 128 -15.98 -8.24 6.26
CA LYS A 128 -15.08 -7.25 6.90
C LYS A 128 -14.87 -7.48 8.40
N LYS A 129 -15.13 -8.69 8.88
CA LYS A 129 -14.76 -9.18 10.21
C LYS A 129 -13.73 -10.30 10.08
N LEU A 130 -12.97 -10.50 11.15
CA LEU A 130 -12.10 -11.67 11.27
C LEU A 130 -12.82 -12.72 12.11
N VAL A 131 -12.96 -13.91 11.56
CA VAL A 131 -13.57 -15.07 12.22
C VAL A 131 -12.48 -16.09 12.52
N VAL A 132 -12.50 -16.68 13.71
CA VAL A 132 -11.49 -17.65 14.13
C VAL A 132 -11.61 -18.92 13.29
N HIS A 133 -10.49 -19.38 12.74
CA HIS A 133 -10.41 -20.66 12.05
C HIS A 133 -9.70 -21.67 12.94
N ASN A 134 -10.46 -22.60 13.51
CA ASN A 134 -10.02 -23.48 14.61
C ASN A 134 -8.67 -24.16 14.36
N GLU A 135 -8.44 -24.78 13.21
CA GLU A 135 -7.18 -25.48 12.92
C GLU A 135 -5.96 -24.54 12.90
N ASP A 136 -6.11 -23.35 12.32
CA ASP A 136 -5.01 -22.40 12.27
C ASP A 136 -4.84 -21.64 13.59
N ALA A 137 -5.94 -21.45 14.34
CA ALA A 137 -5.92 -20.84 15.65
C ALA A 137 -5.16 -21.71 16.65
N GLN A 138 -5.35 -23.03 16.60
CA GLN A 138 -4.57 -23.99 17.39
C GLN A 138 -3.07 -23.91 17.06
N LYS A 139 -2.70 -23.77 15.78
CA LYS A 139 -1.29 -23.56 15.39
C LYS A 139 -0.73 -22.26 15.98
N VAL A 140 -1.52 -21.19 16.01
CA VAL A 140 -1.11 -19.93 16.63
C VAL A 140 -0.92 -20.10 18.14
N GLN A 141 -1.85 -20.74 18.85
CA GLN A 141 -1.72 -21.03 20.28
C GLN A 141 -0.45 -21.83 20.58
N MET A 142 -0.23 -22.92 19.84
CA MET A 142 0.98 -23.73 19.94
C MET A 142 2.26 -22.91 19.70
N LEU A 143 2.27 -21.97 18.76
CA LEU A 143 3.43 -21.09 18.51
C LEU A 143 3.73 -20.19 19.71
N PHE A 144 2.71 -19.62 20.35
CA PHE A 144 2.88 -18.79 21.55
C PHE A 144 3.40 -19.62 22.72
N ASP A 145 2.82 -20.79 22.96
CA ASP A 145 3.24 -21.69 24.05
C ASP A 145 4.68 -22.19 23.86
N LYS A 146 5.04 -22.61 22.64
CA LYS A 146 6.41 -23.04 22.33
C LYS A 146 7.40 -21.89 22.40
N TYR A 147 7.01 -20.66 22.08
CA TYR A 147 7.88 -19.52 22.27
C TYR A 147 8.13 -19.25 23.76
N LEU A 148 7.12 -19.37 24.63
CA LEU A 148 7.28 -19.23 26.08
C LEU A 148 8.21 -20.30 26.66
N GLU A 149 8.15 -21.53 26.14
CA GLU A 149 9.05 -22.63 26.51
C GLU A 149 10.50 -22.38 26.07
N LEU A 150 10.70 -22.07 24.77
CA LEU A 150 12.03 -21.95 24.17
C LEU A 150 12.71 -20.61 24.44
N LYS A 151 11.93 -19.57 24.75
CA LYS A 151 12.34 -18.17 25.00
C LYS A 151 13.19 -17.55 23.90
N SER A 152 13.19 -18.11 22.69
CA SER A 152 14.09 -17.70 21.61
C SER A 152 13.49 -17.98 20.23
N VAL A 153 13.36 -16.94 19.39
CA VAL A 153 12.79 -17.07 18.03
C VAL A 153 13.64 -17.96 17.12
N PRO A 154 14.99 -17.90 17.12
CA PRO A 154 15.81 -18.84 16.37
C PRO A 154 15.57 -20.31 16.76
N LYS A 155 15.45 -20.60 18.06
CA LYS A 155 15.12 -21.96 18.54
C LYS A 155 13.74 -22.38 18.09
N LEU A 156 12.76 -21.47 18.11
CA LEU A 156 11.42 -21.72 17.59
C LEU A 156 11.45 -22.07 16.09
N ILE A 157 12.23 -21.35 15.27
CA ILE A 157 12.38 -21.68 13.83
C ILE A 157 12.96 -23.09 13.66
N GLN A 158 13.96 -23.46 14.45
CA GLN A 158 14.56 -24.79 14.39
C GLN A 158 13.55 -25.87 14.75
N TYR A 159 12.80 -25.68 15.85
CA TYR A 159 11.72 -26.57 16.26
C TYR A 159 10.65 -26.73 15.17
N LEU A 160 10.22 -25.63 14.53
CA LEU A 160 9.23 -25.68 13.45
C LEU A 160 9.74 -26.43 12.21
N LYS A 161 11.04 -26.35 11.92
CA LYS A 161 11.64 -27.13 10.82
C LYS A 161 11.70 -28.61 11.15
N GLU A 162 12.10 -28.97 12.37
CA GLU A 162 12.21 -30.37 12.81
C GLU A 162 10.86 -31.08 12.87
N ASN A 163 9.78 -30.34 13.19
CA ASN A 163 8.42 -30.89 13.25
C ASN A 163 7.63 -30.69 11.95
N GLU A 164 8.29 -30.27 10.85
CA GLU A 164 7.67 -29.98 9.54
C GLU A 164 6.45 -29.04 9.58
N ILE A 165 6.43 -28.11 10.54
CA ILE A 165 5.33 -27.16 10.71
C ILE A 165 5.51 -25.98 9.76
N LYS A 166 4.63 -25.91 8.76
CA LYS A 166 4.67 -24.92 7.69
C LYS A 166 3.53 -23.91 7.76
N THR A 167 3.69 -22.83 7.00
CA THR A 167 2.64 -21.82 6.78
C THR A 167 1.52 -22.35 5.88
N LYS A 168 0.40 -21.62 5.77
CA LYS A 168 -0.71 -21.93 4.84
C LYS A 168 -0.28 -22.14 3.38
N THR A 169 0.86 -21.58 2.96
CA THR A 169 1.39 -21.66 1.59
C THR A 169 2.48 -22.74 1.46
N ASP A 170 2.52 -23.72 2.37
CA ASP A 170 3.50 -24.81 2.41
C ASP A 170 4.98 -24.36 2.47
N LYS A 171 5.24 -23.15 2.99
CA LYS A 171 6.59 -22.61 3.21
C LYS A 171 6.94 -22.58 4.68
N TYR A 172 8.22 -22.75 5.01
CA TYR A 172 8.72 -22.54 6.37
C TYR A 172 8.58 -21.09 6.82
N PHE A 173 8.36 -20.89 8.13
CA PHE A 173 8.29 -19.57 8.73
C PHE A 173 9.63 -18.85 8.67
N SER A 174 9.63 -17.62 8.16
CA SER A 174 10.81 -16.75 8.23
C SER A 174 10.93 -16.09 9.60
N LYS A 175 12.14 -15.68 9.98
CA LYS A 175 12.40 -14.94 11.22
C LYS A 175 11.49 -13.71 11.35
N GLY A 176 11.42 -12.89 10.31
CA GLY A 176 10.59 -11.67 10.30
C GLY A 176 9.10 -11.98 10.44
N GLN A 177 8.61 -13.07 9.83
CA GLN A 177 7.22 -13.49 9.96
C GLN A 177 6.87 -13.87 11.41
N LEU A 178 7.76 -14.59 12.11
CA LEU A 178 7.52 -14.98 13.50
C LEU A 178 7.55 -13.78 14.46
N TYR A 179 8.53 -12.87 14.31
CA TYR A 179 8.53 -11.65 15.11
C TYR A 179 7.26 -10.82 14.88
N HIS A 180 6.84 -10.68 13.62
CA HIS A 180 5.60 -9.97 13.30
C HIS A 180 4.38 -10.69 13.89
N LEU A 181 4.32 -12.03 13.82
CA LEU A 181 3.22 -12.83 14.37
C LEU A 181 3.13 -12.68 15.90
N LEU A 182 4.25 -12.88 16.60
CA LEU A 182 4.30 -12.82 18.07
C LEU A 182 4.02 -11.40 18.60
N ALA A 183 4.36 -10.35 17.86
CA ALA A 183 4.08 -8.96 18.24
C ALA A 183 2.69 -8.44 17.81
N ASN A 184 1.92 -9.24 17.08
CA ASN A 184 0.66 -8.77 16.49
C ASN A 184 -0.48 -8.76 17.52
N LYS A 185 -0.96 -7.55 17.85
CA LYS A 185 -2.07 -7.33 18.80
C LYS A 185 -3.43 -7.83 18.29
N ILE A 186 -3.55 -8.25 17.04
CA ILE A 186 -4.78 -8.89 16.53
C ILE A 186 -5.08 -10.19 17.28
N TYR A 187 -4.07 -10.90 17.78
CA TYR A 187 -4.28 -12.15 18.50
C TYR A 187 -4.97 -12.00 19.86
N ILE A 188 -4.95 -10.79 20.43
CA ILE A 188 -5.65 -10.41 21.67
C ILE A 188 -6.95 -9.66 21.40
N GLY A 189 -7.53 -9.79 20.21
CA GLY A 189 -8.80 -9.11 19.88
C GLY A 189 -8.66 -7.61 19.58
N LYS A 190 -7.43 -7.07 19.38
CA LYS A 190 -7.22 -5.62 19.17
C LYS A 190 -6.79 -5.28 17.75
N ILE A 191 -7.25 -4.16 17.23
CA ILE A 191 -6.87 -3.63 15.91
C ILE A 191 -5.98 -2.40 16.08
N THR A 192 -4.85 -2.38 15.37
CA THR A 192 -3.93 -1.24 15.35
C THR A 192 -4.16 -0.38 14.10
N HIS A 193 -4.15 0.94 14.29
CA HIS A 193 -4.14 1.89 13.19
C HIS A 193 -3.26 3.10 13.54
N LYS A 194 -2.15 3.24 12.79
CA LYS A 194 -1.05 4.15 13.15
C LYS A 194 -0.60 3.81 14.58
N ASP A 195 -0.57 4.80 15.47
CA ASP A 195 -0.13 4.61 16.87
C ASP A 195 -1.28 4.31 17.84
N LYS A 196 -2.51 4.19 17.34
CA LYS A 196 -3.69 3.93 18.17
C LYS A 196 -4.10 2.46 18.11
N ILE A 197 -4.58 1.97 19.24
CA ILE A 197 -5.10 0.62 19.44
C ILE A 197 -6.59 0.74 19.73
N TYR A 198 -7.39 -0.09 19.08
CA TYR A 198 -8.85 -0.15 19.25
C TYR A 198 -9.26 -1.60 19.51
N ASP A 199 -10.40 -1.80 20.17
CA ASP A 199 -11.00 -3.11 20.30
C ASP A 199 -11.52 -3.58 18.94
N GLY A 200 -11.18 -4.81 18.57
CA GLY A 200 -11.64 -5.47 17.36
C GLY A 200 -13.00 -6.13 17.59
N GLU A 201 -13.75 -6.31 16.51
CA GLU A 201 -14.99 -7.12 16.54
C GLU A 201 -14.72 -8.62 16.51
N HIS A 202 -13.46 -9.03 16.35
CA HIS A 202 -13.06 -10.44 16.26
C HIS A 202 -12.67 -11.01 17.62
N GLU A 203 -12.92 -12.30 17.79
CA GLU A 203 -12.56 -13.02 19.01
C GLU A 203 -11.03 -13.15 19.15
N ALA A 204 -10.53 -13.04 20.37
CA ALA A 204 -9.12 -13.23 20.67
C ALA A 204 -8.77 -14.73 20.62
N ILE A 205 -7.67 -15.07 19.94
CA ILE A 205 -7.11 -16.44 19.92
C ILE A 205 -6.24 -16.69 21.16
N ILE A 206 -5.60 -15.63 21.67
CA ILE A 206 -4.64 -15.66 22.78
C ILE A 206 -5.14 -14.74 23.90
N CYS A 207 -5.02 -15.18 25.15
CA CYS A 207 -5.32 -14.35 26.31
C CYS A 207 -4.29 -13.22 26.48
N ASP A 208 -4.73 -12.07 27.01
CA ASP A 208 -3.87 -10.90 27.25
C ASP A 208 -2.63 -11.26 28.08
N GLU A 209 -2.76 -12.09 29.12
CA GLU A 209 -1.66 -12.51 30.00
C GLU A 209 -0.54 -13.27 29.26
N ILE A 210 -0.90 -14.18 28.34
CA ILE A 210 0.06 -14.96 27.55
C ILE A 210 0.78 -14.01 26.59
N PHE A 211 0.02 -13.12 25.95
CA PHE A 211 0.58 -12.16 25.01
C PHE A 211 1.55 -11.19 25.69
N GLU A 212 1.23 -10.67 26.87
CA GLU A 212 2.10 -9.80 27.65
C GLU A 212 3.41 -10.48 28.06
N LYS A 213 3.34 -11.73 28.54
CA LYS A 213 4.55 -12.54 28.83
C LYS A 213 5.43 -12.69 27.60
N VAL A 214 4.84 -12.96 26.44
CA VAL A 214 5.56 -13.02 25.16
C VAL A 214 6.18 -11.67 24.80
N GLN A 215 5.47 -10.56 24.98
CA GLN A 215 6.03 -9.22 24.71
C GLN A 215 7.20 -8.89 25.64
N MET A 216 7.12 -9.24 26.92
CA MET A 216 8.22 -9.05 27.87
C MET A 216 9.45 -9.84 27.44
N LEU A 217 9.31 -11.12 27.10
CA LEU A 217 10.42 -11.92 26.58
C LEU A 217 10.98 -11.39 25.27
N LEU A 218 10.13 -10.87 24.37
CA LEU A 218 10.60 -10.25 23.12
C LEU A 218 11.37 -8.95 23.40
N TYR A 219 10.96 -8.18 24.40
CA TYR A 219 11.64 -6.97 24.83
C TYR A 219 12.99 -7.29 25.48
N GLU A 220 13.06 -8.27 26.38
CA GLU A 220 14.33 -8.73 26.97
C GLU A 220 15.29 -9.30 25.93
N ASN A 221 14.77 -10.06 24.97
CA ASN A 221 15.55 -10.62 23.87
C ASN A 221 15.91 -9.59 22.79
N LYS A 222 15.36 -8.37 22.87
CA LYS A 222 15.80 -7.25 22.06
C LYS A 222 17.17 -6.87 22.58
N ILE A 223 18.18 -7.62 22.13
CA ILE A 223 19.59 -7.28 22.31
C ILE A 223 19.69 -5.80 21.97
N ASP A 224 19.99 -4.98 22.97
CA ASP A 224 20.47 -3.64 22.72
C ASP A 224 21.57 -3.84 21.69
N LYS A 225 21.40 -3.25 20.52
CA LYS A 225 22.54 -3.03 19.65
C LYS A 225 23.45 -2.02 20.38
N THR A 226 23.96 -2.34 21.57
CA THR A 226 25.35 -2.06 21.87
C THR A 226 26.08 -2.67 20.70
N CYS A 227 26.39 -1.79 19.74
CA CYS A 227 27.06 -2.07 18.50
C CYS A 227 28.04 -3.20 18.76
N GLY A 228 27.75 -4.37 18.19
CA GLY A 228 28.57 -5.54 18.44
C GLY A 228 30.01 -5.13 18.19
N VAL A 229 30.88 -5.42 19.15
CA VAL A 229 32.34 -5.31 19.09
C VAL A 229 32.88 -6.33 18.06
N LYS A 230 32.19 -6.46 16.94
CA LYS A 230 32.56 -7.14 15.70
C LYS A 230 32.64 -6.09 14.60
N CYS A 231 33.16 -4.91 14.92
CA CYS A 231 33.77 -4.06 13.91
C CYS A 231 35.15 -4.67 13.64
N SER A 232 35.29 -5.39 12.53
CA SER A 232 36.60 -5.75 11.97
C SER A 232 37.36 -4.51 11.44
N SER A 233 36.79 -3.32 11.61
CA SER A 233 37.43 -2.05 11.30
C SER A 233 38.34 -1.62 12.47
N ASN A 234 39.64 -1.53 12.20
CA ASN A 234 40.72 -0.99 13.05
C ASN A 234 40.55 0.49 13.45
N SER A 235 39.33 1.02 13.45
CA SER A 235 39.07 2.43 13.75
C SER A 235 39.20 2.66 15.25
N LEU A 236 40.35 3.22 15.66
CA LEU A 236 40.73 3.54 17.04
C LEU A 236 39.72 4.42 17.80
N LEU A 237 38.82 5.09 17.09
CA LEU A 237 37.84 6.03 17.65
C LEU A 237 36.45 5.40 17.89
N VAL A 238 36.26 4.13 17.52
CA VAL A 238 35.04 3.38 17.85
C VAL A 238 34.96 3.30 19.38
N VAL A 239 33.84 3.72 19.96
CA VAL A 239 33.58 3.84 21.43
C VAL A 239 33.99 5.16 22.08
N LEU A 240 34.79 6.02 21.44
CA LEU A 240 35.19 7.32 22.00
C LEU A 240 34.34 8.51 21.53
N ILE A 241 33.65 8.37 20.40
CA ILE A 241 32.89 9.46 19.79
C ILE A 241 31.38 9.25 19.99
N TYR A 242 30.72 10.31 20.46
CA TYR A 242 29.29 10.39 20.70
C TYR A 242 28.69 11.55 19.90
N ASP A 243 27.44 11.42 19.46
CA ASP A 243 26.69 12.54 18.87
C ASP A 243 26.12 13.48 19.96
N ASP A 244 25.46 14.55 19.52
CA ASP A 244 24.79 15.54 20.35
C ASP A 244 23.64 14.97 21.20
N LEU A 245 23.19 13.76 20.89
CA LEU A 245 22.18 13.00 21.62
C LEU A 245 22.79 11.92 22.53
N GLY A 246 24.12 11.89 22.69
CA GLY A 246 24.83 10.94 23.55
C GLY A 246 24.90 9.52 22.99
N LYS A 247 24.65 9.34 21.69
CA LYS A 247 24.71 8.04 21.02
C LYS A 247 26.06 7.82 20.37
N LYS A 248 26.62 6.61 20.53
CA LYS A 248 27.92 6.23 19.96
C LYS A 248 27.90 6.28 18.43
N MET A 249 28.87 6.99 17.85
CA MET A 249 29.03 7.06 16.39
C MET A 249 29.77 5.83 15.86
N THR A 250 29.42 5.39 14.64
CA THR A 250 30.03 4.22 13.97
C THR A 250 30.69 4.67 12.66
N PRO A 251 31.92 4.24 12.35
CA PRO A 251 32.60 4.63 11.11
C PRO A 251 31.84 4.13 9.88
N SER A 252 31.68 4.99 8.88
CA SER A 252 31.16 4.66 7.55
C SER A 252 32.21 4.98 6.50
N HIS A 253 32.51 4.02 5.60
CA HIS A 253 33.36 4.25 4.45
C HIS A 253 32.52 4.34 3.18
N SER A 254 32.78 5.35 2.34
CA SER A 254 32.38 5.29 0.93
C SER A 254 33.34 4.36 0.18
N LYS A 255 32.82 3.61 -0.80
CA LYS A 255 33.66 3.03 -1.85
C LYS A 255 34.13 4.11 -2.80
#